data_AF-A0A925J3Q7-F1
#
_entry.id   AF-A0A925J3Q7-F1
#
_cell.length_a   1.000
_cell.length_b   1.000
_cell.length_c   1.000
_cell.angle_alpha   90.00
_cell.angle_beta   90.00
_cell.angle_gamma   90.00
#
_symmetry.space_group_name_H-M   'P 1'
#
loop_
_entity.id
_entity.type
_entity.pdbx_description
1 polymer ?
#
loop_
_entity_poly.entity_id
_entity_poly.type
_entity_poly.pdbx_seq_one_letter_code
_entity_poly.pdbx_strand_id
1 'polypeptide(L)' 'MTRHLRERVTRWISLVHRIIGAPDYEGYVVHATRCHPDRPLLSRDDFVRQRLEEKYSRPGSRCC' A
#
# COMPACT_ATOMS: atom_id res chain seq x y z
N MET A 1 15.70 4.07 23.17
CA MET A 1 14.97 5.32 22.83
C MET A 1 14.40 5.35 21.40
N THR A 2 15.07 4.76 20.39
CA THR A 2 14.64 4.80 18.97
C THR A 2 13.45 3.89 18.61
N ARG A 3 13.09 2.96 19.51
CA ARG A 3 12.06 1.93 19.26
C ARG A 3 10.62 2.46 19.25
N HIS A 4 10.34 3.53 20.00
CA HIS A 4 8.99 4.10 20.10
C HIS A 4 8.64 5.13 19.03
N LEU A 5 9.65 5.85 18.50
CA LEU A 5 9.40 6.85 17.46
C LEU A 5 8.89 6.18 16.17
N ARG A 6 9.56 5.10 15.77
CA ARG A 6 9.22 4.30 14.58
C ARG A 6 7.80 3.70 14.66
N GLU A 7 7.37 3.25 15.84
CA GLU A 7 6.04 2.67 16.08
C GLU A 7 4.93 3.72 15.97
N ARG A 8 5.19 4.93 16.45
CA ARG A 8 4.26 6.05 16.31
C ARG A 8 4.16 6.47 14.85
N VAL A 9 5.29 6.62 14.16
CA VAL A 9 5.33 7.02 12.74
C VAL A 9 4.57 6.05 11.85
N THR A 10 4.77 4.73 12.00
CA THR A 10 4.03 3.74 11.19
C THR A 10 2.52 3.85 11.41
N ARG A 11 2.08 4.02 12.66
CA ARG A 11 0.65 4.15 12.98
C ARG A 11 0.03 5.41 12.39
N TRP A 12 0.76 6.53 12.39
CA TRP A 12 0.32 7.79 11.78
C TRP A 12 0.28 7.70 10.24
N ILE A 13 1.28 7.09 9.60
CA ILE A 13 1.31 6.88 8.15
C ILE A 13 0.13 6.01 7.69
N SER A 14 -0.18 4.93 8.42
CA SER A 14 -1.35 4.09 8.10
C SER A 14 -2.67 4.85 8.23
N LEU A 15 -2.79 5.77 9.20
CA LEU A 15 -3.96 6.63 9.38
C LEU A 15 -4.11 7.63 8.23
N VAL A 16 -3.03 8.29 7.85
CA VAL A 16 -2.99 9.25 6.74
C VAL A 16 -3.35 8.56 5.41
N HIS A 17 -2.78 7.38 5.12
CA HIS A 17 -3.15 6.63 3.93
C HIS A 17 -4.62 6.21 3.90
N ARG A 18 -5.19 5.86 5.07
CA ARG A 18 -6.61 5.51 5.17
C ARG A 18 -7.54 6.71 4.96
N ILE A 19 -7.13 7.90 5.42
CA ILE A 19 -7.90 9.15 5.25
C ILE A 19 -7.86 9.62 3.79
N ILE A 20 -6.67 9.62 3.18
CA ILE A 20 -6.47 10.11 1.81
C ILE A 20 -6.92 9.05 0.78
N GLY A 21 -7.10 7.80 1.19
CA GLY A 21 -7.33 6.68 0.28
C GLY A 21 -6.15 6.43 -0.65
N ALA A 22 -4.96 6.87 -0.23
CA ALA A 22 -3.73 6.79 -1.00
C ALA A 22 -2.98 5.50 -0.69
N PRO A 23 -2.36 4.87 -1.70
CA PRO A 23 -1.65 3.60 -1.53
C PRO A 23 -0.28 3.79 -0.83
N ASP A 24 -0.07 3.04 0.28
CA ASP A 24 1.16 3.06 1.08
C ASP A 24 2.28 2.20 0.47
N TYR A 25 3.27 2.86 -0.16
CA TYR A 25 4.37 2.14 -0.83
C TYR A 25 5.37 1.54 0.17
N GLU A 26 5.72 2.23 1.25
CA GLU A 26 6.68 1.71 2.23
C GLU A 26 6.11 0.49 2.97
N GLY A 27 4.84 0.53 3.39
CA GLY A 27 4.16 -0.64 3.95
C GLY A 27 4.04 -1.78 2.95
N TYR A 28 3.82 -1.49 1.66
CA TYR A 28 3.87 -2.49 0.61
C TYR A 28 5.23 -3.17 0.51
N VAL A 29 6.32 -2.41 0.48
CA VAL A 29 7.69 -2.98 0.40
C VAL A 29 7.97 -3.86 1.62
N VAL A 30 7.69 -3.36 2.83
CA VAL A 30 7.88 -4.15 4.06
C VAL A 30 7.05 -5.43 4.05
N HIS A 31 5.80 -5.37 3.58
CA HIS A 31 4.93 -6.53 3.47
C HIS A 31 5.40 -7.51 2.39
N ALA A 32 5.71 -7.03 1.19
CA ALA A 32 6.14 -7.83 0.06
C ALA A 32 7.47 -8.52 0.35
N THR A 33 8.44 -7.84 0.94
CA THR A 33 9.72 -8.45 1.35
C THR A 33 9.52 -9.52 2.43
N ARG A 34 8.53 -9.38 3.33
CA ARG A 34 8.25 -10.36 4.39
C ARG A 34 7.43 -11.56 3.93
N CYS A 35 6.41 -11.33 3.11
CA CYS A 35 5.45 -12.36 2.69
C CYS A 35 5.80 -12.99 1.33
N HIS A 36 6.49 -12.26 0.46
CA HIS A 36 6.82 -12.67 -0.90
C HIS A 36 8.27 -12.31 -1.26
N PRO A 37 9.27 -12.87 -0.55
CA PRO A 37 10.68 -12.55 -0.82
C PRO A 37 11.16 -12.95 -2.22
N ASP A 38 10.46 -13.88 -2.87
CA ASP A 38 10.78 -14.41 -4.21
C ASP A 38 10.20 -13.55 -5.35
N ARG A 39 9.28 -12.63 -5.05
CA ARG A 39 8.66 -11.78 -6.09
C ARG A 39 9.39 -10.43 -6.21
N PRO A 40 9.58 -9.92 -7.45
CA PRO A 40 10.15 -8.60 -7.65
C PRO A 40 9.22 -7.52 -7.07
N LEU A 41 9.80 -6.55 -6.37
CA LEU A 41 9.07 -5.39 -5.87
C LEU A 41 8.64 -4.50 -7.05
N LEU A 42 7.35 -4.19 -7.11
CA LEU A 42 6.82 -3.15 -7.99
C LEU A 42 7.51 -1.82 -7.71
N SER A 43 7.77 -1.04 -8.76
CA SER A 43 8.18 0.35 -8.60
C SER A 43 7.01 1.15 -8.00
N ARG A 44 7.32 2.27 -7.34
CA ARG A 44 6.31 3.14 -6.71
C ARG A 44 5.18 3.51 -7.67
N ASP A 45 5.53 3.93 -8.88
CA ASP A 45 4.56 4.34 -9.89
C ASP A 45 3.65 3.18 -10.34
N ASP A 46 4.26 2.00 -10.51
CA ASP A 46 3.56 0.78 -10.93
C ASP A 46 2.59 0.29 -9.84
N PHE A 47 3.02 0.36 -8.58
CA PHE A 47 2.17 0.08 -7.43
C PHE A 47 0.96 1.03 -7.34
N VAL A 48 1.18 2.34 -7.53
CA VAL A 48 0.08 3.30 -7.54
C VAL A 48 -0.87 3.05 -8.71
N ARG A 49 -0.33 2.82 -9.92
CA ARG A 49 -1.10 2.52 -11.12
C ARG A 49 -1.96 1.27 -10.92
N GLN A 50 -1.37 0.16 -10.46
CA GLN A 50 -2.10 -1.07 -10.16
C GLN A 50 -3.23 -0.85 -9.15
N ARG A 51 -2.98 -0.08 -8.07
CA ARG A 51 -4.01 0.22 -7.06
C ARG A 51 -5.14 1.11 -7.59
N LEU A 52 -4.80 2.05 -8.47
CA LEU A 52 -5.81 2.87 -9.15
C LEU A 52 -6.60 2.03 -10.16
N GLU A 53 -5.95 1.14 -10.91
CA GLU A 53 -6.64 0.22 -11.81
C GLU A 53 -7.55 -0.74 -11.04
N GLU A 54 -7.13 -1.31 -9.92
CA GLU A 54 -8.03 -2.12 -9.08
C GLU A 54 -9.25 -1.34 -8.60
N LYS A 55 -9.08 -0.05 -8.28
CA LYS A 55 -10.14 0.82 -7.77
C LYS A 55 -11.08 1.35 -8.86
N TYR A 56 -10.57 1.65 -10.05
CA TYR A 56 -11.29 2.35 -11.12
C TYR A 56 -11.53 1.49 -12.37
N SER A 57 -10.70 0.47 -12.63
CA SER A 57 -10.81 -0.46 -13.77
C SER A 57 -11.72 -1.65 -13.48
N ARG A 58 -12.25 -1.77 -12.25
CA ARG A 58 -13.41 -2.61 -11.95
C ARG A 58 -14.67 -1.74 -11.95
N PRO A 59 -15.23 -1.36 -13.12
CA PRO A 59 -16.62 -0.92 -13.15
C PRO A 59 -17.38 -2.10 -12.57
N GLY A 60 -18.03 -1.88 -11.42
CA GLY A 60 -18.60 -2.95 -10.60
C GLY A 60 -19.26 -3.98 -11.49
N SER A 61 -19.01 -5.26 -11.22
CA SER A 61 -19.75 -6.37 -11.81
C SER A 61 -21.23 -5.98 -11.84
N ARG A 62 -21.67 -5.44 -12.97
CA ARG A 62 -23.06 -5.12 -13.24
C ARG A 62 -23.65 -6.50 -13.37
N CYS A 63 -24.17 -7.02 -12.27
CA CYS A 63 -25.18 -8.06 -12.37
C CYS A 63 -26.29 -7.45 -13.22
N CYS A 64 -26.51 -8.08 -14.37
CA CYS A 64 -27.67 -7.89 -15.22
C CYS A 64 -28.96 -8.06 -14.42
#